data_AF-A0A6J3AIR0-F1
#
_entry.id   AF-A0A6J3AIR0-F1
#
_cell.length_a   1.000
_cell.length_b   1.000
_cell.length_c   1.000
_cell.angle_alpha   90.00
_cell.angle_beta   90.00
_cell.angle_gamma   90.00
#
_symmetry.space_group_name_H-M   'P 1'
#
loop_
_entity.id
_entity.type
_entity.pdbx_description
1 polymer ?
#
loop_
_entity_poly.entity_id
_entity_poly.type
_entity_poly.pdbx_seq_one_letter_code
_entity_poly.pdbx_strand_id
1 'polypeptide(L)'
;MWGRYDIVFLPPSFPIVAMENPCLTFIISSILESDEFLVIDVIHEVAHSWFGNAVTNATWEEMWLSEGLATYAQRRITTETYGAAFTCLETAFRLDALHRQMKLLGEDSPVSKLQVKLEPGVNPSHLMNLFTYEKGYCFVYYLSQLCGDPQRFDDFLRAYVEKYKFTSVVAQDLLDSFLTFFPELKEQSVDCRAGLEFERWLNATGPPLAEPDLSQGSSLTRPVEALFQLWTAEPLDQAAASASTIDISKWRTFQTALFLDRLLDGSPLPQEVVMSLSNCYSSLLDSMNAEIRIRWLQIVVRNDYYPDLHRVRRFLESQMSRMYTIPLYEDLCTGALKSFALEVFYQTQGRLHPNLRRTIQQILSQGLGPSAEPSVEQGSAGADSEADADTPALLLGDEAPSSAISLRDVNVSA
;
A
#
# COMPACT_ATOMS: atom_id res chain seq x y z
N MET A 1 4.17 3.05 29.21
CA MET A 1 5.48 2.68 28.63
C MET A 1 6.26 3.92 28.23
N TRP A 2 5.71 4.78 27.36
CA TRP A 2 6.47 5.89 26.73
C TRP A 2 6.20 7.29 27.29
N GLY A 3 5.27 7.45 28.24
CA GLY A 3 4.96 8.73 28.89
C GLY A 3 4.03 9.62 28.07
N ARG A 4 4.46 10.09 26.90
CA ARG A 4 3.68 10.94 25.99
C ARG A 4 3.44 10.26 24.64
N TYR A 5 2.39 10.68 23.95
CA TYR A 5 2.11 10.31 22.56
C TYR A 5 1.76 11.59 21.80
N ASP A 6 2.75 12.14 21.10
CA ASP A 6 2.56 13.30 20.23
C ASP A 6 2.46 12.88 18.78
N ILE A 7 1.81 13.71 17.97
CA ILE A 7 1.74 13.57 16.52
C ILE A 7 2.25 14.86 15.88
N VAL A 8 3.10 14.75 14.86
CA VAL A 8 3.50 15.86 14.00
C VAL A 8 3.07 15.59 12.56
N PHE A 9 2.33 16.53 11.99
CA PHE A 9 1.95 16.50 10.59
C PHE A 9 3.08 17.10 9.74
N LEU A 10 3.64 16.28 8.85
CA LEU A 10 4.73 16.64 7.96
C LEU A 10 4.22 17.13 6.61
N PRO A 11 5.02 17.93 5.88
CA PRO A 11 4.63 18.41 4.57
C PRO A 11 4.28 17.28 3.59
N PRO A 12 3.47 17.53 2.54
CA PRO A 12 3.11 16.54 1.52
C PRO A 12 4.31 15.91 0.78
N SER A 13 5.50 16.48 0.92
CA SER A 13 6.73 15.94 0.35
C SER A 13 7.36 14.81 1.16
N PHE A 14 6.84 14.50 2.34
CA PHE A 14 7.32 13.40 3.17
C PHE A 14 7.19 12.07 2.40
N PRO A 15 8.23 11.21 2.36
CA PRO A 15 8.26 10.08 1.45
C PRO A 15 7.41 8.89 1.91
N ILE A 16 7.03 8.83 3.17
CA ILE A 16 6.19 7.76 3.74
C ILE A 16 4.92 8.36 4.33
N VAL A 17 3.92 7.52 4.58
CA VAL A 17 2.61 7.95 5.07
C VAL A 17 2.69 8.31 6.55
N ALA A 18 3.26 7.41 7.33
CA ALA A 18 3.45 7.56 8.75
C ALA A 18 4.74 6.87 9.22
N MET A 19 5.17 7.18 10.44
CA MET A 19 6.32 6.56 11.10
C MET A 19 6.19 6.63 12.62
N GLU A 20 6.43 5.51 13.28
CA GLU A 20 6.13 5.21 14.68
C GLU A 20 7.17 5.75 15.68
N ASN A 21 7.86 6.86 15.34
CA ASN A 21 8.95 7.39 16.17
C ASN A 21 8.49 7.54 17.63
N PRO A 22 9.14 6.87 18.61
CA PRO A 22 8.68 6.85 19.98
C PRO A 22 8.48 8.27 20.54
N CYS A 23 7.33 8.49 21.16
CA CYS A 23 6.88 9.78 21.72
C CYS A 23 6.50 10.87 20.70
N LEU A 24 6.77 10.73 19.40
CA LEU A 24 6.48 11.73 18.38
C LEU A 24 6.22 11.09 17.01
N THR A 25 5.02 10.55 16.82
CA THR A 25 4.60 9.92 15.57
C THR A 25 4.58 10.94 14.42
N PHE A 26 5.15 10.57 13.29
CA PHE A 26 5.15 11.41 12.08
C PHE A 26 4.01 10.96 11.16
N ILE A 27 3.22 11.90 10.62
CA ILE A 27 2.14 11.61 9.67
C ILE A 27 2.18 12.62 8.54
N ILE A 28 2.02 12.18 7.28
CA ILE A 28 1.95 13.07 6.13
C ILE A 28 0.68 13.93 6.17
N SER A 29 0.80 15.24 5.97
CA SER A 29 -0.35 16.15 6.04
C SER A 29 -1.40 15.92 4.96
N SER A 30 -1.05 15.25 3.86
CA SER A 30 -2.01 14.98 2.78
C SER A 30 -3.10 14.00 3.18
N ILE A 31 -2.85 13.14 4.19
CA ILE A 31 -3.85 12.20 4.69
C ILE A 31 -4.98 12.89 5.45
N LEU A 32 -4.78 14.15 5.89
CA LEU A 32 -5.79 14.97 6.58
C LEU A 32 -7.05 15.23 5.73
N GLU A 33 -6.99 14.99 4.42
CA GLU A 33 -8.18 15.07 3.57
C GLU A 33 -9.15 13.90 3.80
N SER A 34 -8.72 12.82 4.46
CA SER A 34 -9.51 11.62 4.68
C SER A 34 -9.49 11.15 6.14
N ASP A 35 -10.60 11.37 6.84
CA ASP A 35 -10.76 10.97 8.25
C ASP A 35 -10.56 9.46 8.46
N GLU A 36 -11.10 8.62 7.57
CA GLU A 36 -11.05 7.16 7.73
C GLU A 36 -9.61 6.63 7.56
N PHE A 37 -8.86 7.12 6.56
CA PHE A 37 -7.46 6.73 6.38
C PHE A 37 -6.56 7.31 7.50
N LEU A 38 -6.76 8.57 7.89
CA LEU A 38 -6.04 9.17 9.01
C LEU A 38 -6.22 8.36 10.31
N VAL A 39 -7.45 7.95 10.61
CA VAL A 39 -7.75 7.20 11.84
C VAL A 39 -7.04 5.85 11.85
N ILE A 40 -7.07 5.09 10.74
CA ILE A 40 -6.42 3.77 10.72
C ILE A 40 -4.90 3.89 10.83
N ASP A 41 -4.30 4.88 10.16
CA ASP A 41 -2.86 5.12 10.22
C ASP A 41 -2.45 5.52 11.64
N VAL A 42 -3.15 6.47 12.27
CA VAL A 42 -2.88 6.86 13.67
C VAL A 42 -2.96 5.66 14.61
N ILE A 43 -3.95 4.77 14.44
CA ILE A 43 -4.10 3.59 15.29
C ILE A 43 -2.97 2.57 15.02
N HIS A 44 -2.54 2.40 13.77
CA HIS A 44 -1.38 1.57 13.42
C HIS A 44 -0.11 2.05 14.11
N GLU A 45 0.15 3.35 14.05
CA GLU A 45 1.30 3.96 14.75
C GLU A 45 1.19 3.86 16.28
N VAL A 46 -0.02 3.91 16.84
CA VAL A 46 -0.24 3.62 18.26
C VAL A 46 0.11 2.17 18.56
N ALA A 47 -0.30 1.21 17.73
CA ALA A 47 -0.01 -0.21 17.91
C ALA A 47 1.50 -0.50 17.88
N HIS A 48 2.25 0.24 17.07
CA HIS A 48 3.71 0.17 17.05
C HIS A 48 4.39 0.52 18.37
N SER A 49 3.71 1.24 19.27
CA SER A 49 4.18 1.46 20.65
C SER A 49 4.45 0.14 21.40
N TRP A 50 3.83 -0.97 20.98
CA TRP A 50 4.10 -2.31 21.49
C TRP A 50 4.88 -3.16 20.48
N PHE A 51 4.42 -3.22 19.23
CA PHE A 51 4.96 -4.11 18.20
C PHE A 51 5.86 -3.33 17.23
N GLY A 52 7.17 -3.46 17.38
CA GLY A 52 8.17 -2.61 16.72
C GLY A 52 8.98 -1.84 17.76
N ASN A 53 8.36 -0.92 18.50
CA ASN A 53 9.07 -0.07 19.46
C ASN A 53 9.45 -0.79 20.76
N ALA A 54 8.53 -1.57 21.35
CA ALA A 54 8.79 -2.28 22.60
C ALA A 54 9.37 -3.66 22.36
N VAL A 55 8.77 -4.42 21.45
CA VAL A 55 9.26 -5.72 20.99
C VAL A 55 9.65 -5.56 19.53
N THR A 56 10.95 -5.61 19.25
CA THR A 56 11.48 -5.26 17.92
C THR A 56 11.87 -6.52 17.15
N ASN A 57 11.60 -6.58 15.85
CA ASN A 57 12.16 -7.63 15.00
C ASN A 57 13.71 -7.60 15.01
N ALA A 58 14.36 -8.76 15.17
CA ALA A 58 15.81 -8.84 15.29
C ALA A 58 16.55 -8.56 13.97
N THR A 59 15.91 -8.84 12.85
CA THR A 59 16.44 -8.59 11.50
C THR A 59 15.33 -8.09 10.57
N TRP A 60 15.69 -7.54 9.41
CA TRP A 60 14.70 -7.06 8.43
C TRP A 60 13.86 -8.18 7.83
N GLU A 61 14.40 -9.39 7.74
CA GLU A 61 13.67 -10.59 7.31
C GLU A 61 12.51 -10.94 8.25
N GLU A 62 12.52 -10.42 9.48
CA GLU A 62 11.50 -10.60 10.50
C GLU A 62 10.54 -9.41 10.62
N MET A 63 10.57 -8.47 9.67
CA MET A 63 9.78 -7.23 9.74
C MET A 63 8.27 -7.45 9.84
N TRP A 64 7.77 -8.60 9.36
CA TRP A 64 6.38 -8.99 9.53
C TRP A 64 5.96 -9.11 11.00
N LEU A 65 6.89 -9.36 11.93
CA LEU A 65 6.58 -9.37 13.37
C LEU A 65 6.11 -8.00 13.83
N SER A 66 6.79 -6.95 13.39
CA SER A 66 6.42 -5.58 13.74
C SER A 66 5.13 -5.19 13.02
N GLU A 67 5.11 -5.29 11.69
CA GLU A 67 4.00 -4.80 10.88
C GLU A 67 2.74 -5.65 10.95
N GLY A 68 2.88 -6.98 10.94
CA GLY A 68 1.75 -7.91 11.04
C GLY A 68 1.08 -7.87 12.41
N LEU A 69 1.85 -7.78 13.51
CA LEU A 69 1.28 -7.61 14.86
C LEU A 69 0.68 -6.21 15.04
N ALA A 70 1.32 -5.16 14.54
CA ALA A 70 0.77 -3.80 14.58
C ALA A 70 -0.54 -3.71 13.79
N THR A 71 -0.60 -4.28 12.57
CA THR A 71 -1.81 -4.34 11.75
C THR A 71 -2.92 -5.13 12.45
N TYR A 72 -2.60 -6.24 13.12
CA TYR A 72 -3.57 -6.99 13.93
C TYR A 72 -4.11 -6.17 15.10
N ALA A 73 -3.23 -5.54 15.88
CA ALA A 73 -3.65 -4.67 16.97
C ALA A 73 -4.47 -3.48 16.48
N GLN A 74 -4.12 -2.90 15.33
CA GLN A 74 -4.89 -1.84 14.69
C GLN A 74 -6.32 -2.30 14.39
N ARG A 75 -6.48 -3.47 13.76
CA ARG A 75 -7.81 -4.04 13.46
C ARG A 75 -8.60 -4.41 14.70
N ARG A 76 -7.93 -4.86 15.78
CA ARG A 76 -8.58 -5.06 17.08
C ARG A 76 -9.10 -3.74 17.64
N ILE A 77 -8.29 -2.69 17.68
CA ILE A 77 -8.69 -1.36 18.18
C ILE A 77 -9.81 -0.76 17.33
N THR A 78 -9.74 -0.86 16.00
CA THR A 78 -10.81 -0.35 15.14
C THR A 78 -12.11 -1.14 15.31
N THR A 79 -12.04 -2.46 15.54
CA THR A 79 -13.23 -3.27 15.80
C THR A 79 -13.93 -2.83 17.09
N GLU A 80 -13.18 -2.60 18.17
CA GLU A 80 -13.74 -2.16 19.45
C GLU A 80 -14.29 -0.72 19.38
N THR A 81 -13.68 0.14 18.57
CA THR A 81 -14.00 1.59 18.54
C THR A 81 -15.04 1.95 17.49
N TYR A 82 -14.96 1.36 16.30
CA TYR A 82 -15.78 1.68 15.12
C TYR A 82 -16.68 0.53 14.68
N GLY A 83 -16.54 -0.63 15.29
CA GLY A 83 -17.37 -1.82 15.05
C GLY A 83 -16.85 -2.71 13.92
N ALA A 84 -17.16 -4.00 14.02
CA ALA A 84 -16.71 -5.04 13.11
C ALA A 84 -17.05 -4.76 11.63
N ALA A 85 -18.19 -4.11 11.35
CA ALA A 85 -18.57 -3.80 9.97
C ALA A 85 -17.55 -2.86 9.28
N PHE A 86 -17.07 -1.84 10.00
CA PHE A 86 -16.04 -0.93 9.49
C PHE A 86 -14.70 -1.65 9.29
N THR A 87 -14.25 -2.39 10.30
CA THR A 87 -12.98 -3.14 10.21
C THR A 87 -13.01 -4.18 9.10
N CYS A 88 -14.14 -4.87 8.88
CA CYS A 88 -14.28 -5.81 7.77
C CYS A 88 -14.24 -5.10 6.40
N LEU A 89 -14.79 -3.89 6.29
CA LEU A 89 -14.71 -3.09 5.06
C LEU A 89 -13.26 -2.66 4.76
N GLU A 90 -12.54 -2.15 5.76
CA GLU A 90 -11.13 -1.81 5.67
C GLU A 90 -10.27 -3.04 5.32
N THR A 91 -10.55 -4.18 5.96
CA THR A 91 -9.81 -5.42 5.70
C THR A 91 -10.09 -5.92 4.28
N ALA A 92 -11.33 -5.84 3.79
CA ALA A 92 -11.66 -6.18 2.41
C ALA A 92 -10.90 -5.28 1.41
N PHE A 93 -10.86 -3.97 1.67
CA PHE A 93 -10.09 -3.01 0.88
C PHE A 93 -8.61 -3.40 0.76
N ARG A 94 -7.99 -3.70 1.92
CA ARG A 94 -6.57 -4.04 2.00
C ARG A 94 -6.22 -5.39 1.39
N LEU A 95 -7.08 -6.40 1.57
CA LEU A 95 -6.89 -7.71 0.93
C LEU A 95 -7.07 -7.64 -0.58
N ASP A 96 -8.04 -6.86 -1.09
CA ASP A 96 -8.17 -6.61 -2.54
C ASP A 96 -6.89 -5.96 -3.09
N ALA A 97 -6.28 -5.02 -2.36
CA ALA A 97 -4.99 -4.42 -2.72
C ALA A 97 -3.83 -5.43 -2.72
N LEU A 98 -3.75 -6.31 -1.71
CA LEU A 98 -2.76 -7.39 -1.65
C LEU A 98 -2.89 -8.32 -2.87
N HIS A 99 -4.12 -8.73 -3.20
CA HIS A 99 -4.40 -9.57 -4.37
C HIS A 99 -4.01 -8.91 -5.69
N ARG A 100 -4.23 -7.60 -5.84
CA ARG A 100 -3.73 -6.83 -7.00
C ARG A 100 -2.21 -6.88 -7.07
N GLN A 101 -1.52 -6.61 -5.95
CA GLN A 101 -0.06 -6.65 -5.91
C GLN A 101 0.47 -8.04 -6.28
N MET A 102 -0.18 -9.11 -5.81
CA MET A 102 0.16 -10.48 -6.19
C MET A 102 0.00 -10.74 -7.69
N LYS A 103 -1.11 -10.30 -8.28
CA LYS A 103 -1.35 -10.47 -9.73
C LYS A 103 -0.27 -9.79 -10.57
N LEU A 104 0.23 -8.63 -10.13
CA LEU A 104 1.29 -7.89 -10.80
C LEU A 104 2.66 -8.56 -10.66
N LEU A 105 2.98 -9.13 -9.50
CA LEU A 105 4.28 -9.73 -9.22
C LEU A 105 4.39 -11.21 -9.61
N GLY A 106 3.26 -11.91 -9.74
CA GLY A 106 3.19 -13.35 -9.87
C GLY A 106 3.21 -14.08 -8.53
N GLU A 107 2.59 -15.27 -8.48
CA GLU A 107 2.40 -16.05 -7.25
C GLU A 107 3.71 -16.63 -6.68
N ASP A 108 4.73 -16.83 -7.52
CA ASP A 108 6.03 -17.37 -7.11
C ASP A 108 7.03 -16.30 -6.65
N SER A 109 6.58 -15.05 -6.54
CA SER A 109 7.46 -13.92 -6.20
C SER A 109 8.04 -14.07 -4.79
N PRO A 110 9.39 -14.07 -4.61
CA PRO A 110 10.00 -14.24 -3.30
C PRO A 110 9.59 -13.18 -2.27
N VAL A 111 9.23 -11.97 -2.71
CA VAL A 111 8.80 -10.88 -1.82
C VAL A 111 7.41 -11.12 -1.20
N SER A 112 6.70 -12.15 -1.64
CA SER A 112 5.40 -12.57 -1.08
C SER A 112 5.52 -13.47 0.15
N LYS A 113 6.73 -13.86 0.55
CA LYS A 113 7.00 -14.58 1.80
C LYS A 113 6.97 -13.61 2.98
N LEU A 114 6.58 -14.08 4.17
CA LEU A 114 6.71 -13.28 5.39
C LEU A 114 8.17 -13.18 5.84
N GLN A 115 8.93 -14.27 5.67
CA GLN A 115 10.37 -14.29 5.87
C GLN A 115 11.09 -14.37 4.53
N VAL A 116 11.50 -13.20 4.04
CA VAL A 116 12.31 -13.08 2.82
C VAL A 116 13.76 -13.03 3.22
N LYS A 117 14.59 -13.97 2.75
CA LYS A 117 16.05 -13.87 2.93
C LYS A 117 16.60 -12.74 2.08
N LEU A 118 17.24 -11.76 2.71
CA LEU A 118 17.88 -10.66 1.99
C LEU A 118 19.31 -11.06 1.60
N GLU A 119 19.60 -10.95 0.31
CA GLU A 119 20.98 -11.06 -0.16
C GLU A 119 21.79 -9.81 0.24
N PRO A 120 23.10 -9.93 0.52
CA PRO A 120 23.93 -8.79 0.87
C PRO A 120 23.84 -7.66 -0.17
N GLY A 121 23.59 -6.44 0.28
CA GLY A 121 23.47 -5.25 -0.60
C GLY A 121 22.06 -4.97 -1.12
N VAL A 122 21.07 -5.83 -0.83
CA VAL A 122 19.66 -5.54 -1.13
C VAL A 122 19.12 -4.51 -0.14
N ASN A 123 18.45 -3.47 -0.64
CA ASN A 123 17.78 -2.47 0.19
C ASN A 123 16.56 -3.09 0.90
N PRO A 124 16.50 -3.08 2.25
CA PRO A 124 15.37 -3.62 3.01
C PRO A 124 14.04 -2.94 2.73
N SER A 125 14.02 -1.74 2.14
CA SER A 125 12.78 -1.03 1.82
C SER A 125 11.85 -1.82 0.90
N HIS A 126 12.36 -2.81 0.15
CA HIS A 126 11.54 -3.72 -0.66
C HIS A 126 10.60 -4.61 0.19
N LEU A 127 10.90 -4.79 1.47
CA LEU A 127 10.05 -5.52 2.41
C LEU A 127 8.89 -4.66 2.93
N MET A 128 8.92 -3.33 2.74
CA MET A 128 7.81 -2.45 3.11
C MET A 128 6.72 -2.55 2.05
N ASN A 129 6.01 -3.67 2.03
CA ASN A 129 5.03 -4.05 1.00
C ASN A 129 3.81 -4.72 1.65
N LEU A 130 2.69 -4.85 0.93
CA LEU A 130 1.45 -5.38 1.53
C LEU A 130 1.58 -6.82 2.07
N PHE A 131 2.56 -7.62 1.64
CA PHE A 131 2.74 -8.97 2.22
C PHE A 131 3.16 -8.88 3.69
N THR A 132 4.12 -8.03 4.00
CA THR A 132 4.62 -7.85 5.38
C THR A 132 3.52 -7.41 6.34
N TYR A 133 2.61 -6.55 5.87
CA TYR A 133 1.50 -6.01 6.66
C TYR A 133 0.29 -6.95 6.63
N GLU A 134 -0.26 -7.24 5.46
CA GLU A 134 -1.54 -7.91 5.28
C GLU A 134 -1.45 -9.43 5.38
N LYS A 135 -0.46 -10.05 4.75
CA LYS A 135 -0.22 -11.49 4.95
C LYS A 135 0.29 -11.75 6.38
N GLY A 136 1.06 -10.82 6.94
CA GLY A 136 1.47 -10.84 8.35
C GLY A 136 0.27 -10.80 9.28
N TYR A 137 -0.65 -9.86 9.05
CA TYR A 137 -1.93 -9.79 9.74
C TYR A 137 -2.73 -11.09 9.62
N CYS A 138 -2.88 -11.64 8.42
CA CYS A 138 -3.63 -12.89 8.22
C CYS A 138 -3.06 -14.03 9.06
N PHE A 139 -1.73 -14.11 9.19
CA PHE A 139 -1.10 -15.12 10.04
C PHE A 139 -1.38 -14.87 11.52
N VAL A 140 -1.25 -13.63 12.00
CA VAL A 140 -1.56 -13.28 13.41
C VAL A 140 -3.05 -13.50 13.71
N TYR A 141 -3.94 -13.13 12.79
CA TYR A 141 -5.37 -13.39 12.90
C TYR A 141 -5.65 -14.90 12.95
N TYR A 142 -4.97 -15.71 12.14
CA TYR A 142 -5.08 -17.17 12.20
C TYR A 142 -4.68 -17.72 13.58
N LEU A 143 -3.57 -17.23 14.16
CA LEU A 143 -3.18 -17.60 15.53
C LEU A 143 -4.27 -17.24 16.56
N SER A 144 -4.87 -16.05 16.42
CA SER A 144 -6.00 -15.63 17.26
C SER A 144 -7.22 -16.55 17.12
N GLN A 145 -7.52 -17.02 15.91
CA GLN A 145 -8.62 -17.96 15.67
C GLN A 145 -8.39 -19.32 16.31
N LEU A 146 -7.14 -19.80 16.37
CA LEU A 146 -6.80 -21.05 17.06
C LEU A 146 -7.14 -20.99 18.55
N CYS A 147 -7.09 -19.81 19.17
CA CYS A 147 -7.46 -19.63 20.58
C CYS A 147 -8.98 -19.74 20.84
N GLY A 148 -9.81 -19.62 19.79
CA GLY A 148 -11.28 -19.68 19.84
C GLY A 148 -11.97 -18.45 20.44
N ASP A 149 -11.25 -17.64 21.21
CA ASP A 149 -11.74 -16.41 21.84
C ASP A 149 -10.66 -15.31 21.70
N PRO A 150 -10.98 -14.15 21.08
CA PRO A 150 -10.06 -13.02 20.96
C PRO A 150 -9.48 -12.57 22.30
N GLN A 151 -10.23 -12.64 23.41
CA GLN A 151 -9.75 -12.20 24.71
C GLN A 151 -8.59 -13.06 25.23
N ARG A 152 -8.60 -14.36 24.92
CA ARG A 152 -7.49 -15.26 25.25
C ARG A 152 -6.22 -14.89 24.48
N PHE A 153 -6.37 -14.49 23.22
CA PHE A 153 -5.25 -14.02 22.41
C PHE A 153 -4.72 -12.67 22.91
N ASP A 154 -5.61 -11.75 23.33
CA ASP A 154 -5.22 -10.47 23.94
C ASP A 154 -4.39 -10.69 25.24
N ASP A 155 -4.74 -11.70 26.05
CA ASP A 155 -3.96 -12.08 27.22
C ASP A 155 -2.58 -12.65 26.86
N PHE A 156 -2.50 -13.45 25.80
CA PHE A 156 -1.22 -13.91 25.24
C PHE A 156 -0.36 -12.73 24.76
N LEU A 157 -0.91 -11.79 23.99
CA LEU A 157 -0.17 -10.63 23.50
C LEU A 157 0.38 -9.80 24.67
N ARG A 158 -0.39 -9.63 25.75
CA ARG A 158 0.09 -8.96 26.98
C ARG A 158 1.27 -9.70 27.60
N ALA A 159 1.19 -11.02 27.72
CA ALA A 159 2.28 -11.85 28.27
C ALA A 159 3.51 -11.84 27.36
N TYR A 160 3.33 -11.88 26.04
CA TYR A 160 4.38 -11.80 25.04
C TYR A 160 5.13 -10.47 25.11
N VAL A 161 4.40 -9.34 25.11
CA VAL A 161 5.00 -8.01 25.29
C VAL A 161 5.74 -7.92 26.62
N GLU A 162 5.15 -8.37 27.73
CA GLU A 162 5.81 -8.27 29.04
C GLU A 162 7.11 -9.08 29.09
N LYS A 163 7.14 -10.24 28.42
CA LYS A 163 8.32 -11.10 28.32
C LYS A 163 9.43 -10.48 27.47
N TYR A 164 9.09 -9.84 26.34
CA TYR A 164 10.07 -9.41 25.33
C TYR A 164 10.24 -7.89 25.20
N LYS A 165 9.56 -7.08 26.02
CA LYS A 165 9.75 -5.62 25.99
C LYS A 165 11.23 -5.26 26.16
N PHE A 166 11.68 -4.33 25.34
CA PHE A 166 13.07 -3.86 25.24
C PHE A 166 14.06 -4.95 24.81
N THR A 167 13.59 -5.93 24.03
CA THR A 167 14.42 -6.94 23.37
C THR A 167 14.06 -7.04 21.90
N SER A 168 14.94 -7.73 21.15
CA SER A 168 14.70 -8.06 19.76
C SER A 168 14.42 -9.54 19.59
N VAL A 169 13.46 -9.90 18.74
CA VAL A 169 12.90 -11.24 18.61
C VAL A 169 12.89 -11.73 17.17
N VAL A 170 12.92 -13.05 17.01
CA VAL A 170 12.67 -13.75 15.73
C VAL A 170 11.30 -14.43 15.75
N ALA A 171 10.82 -14.90 14.59
CA ALA A 171 9.50 -15.54 14.50
C ALA A 171 9.34 -16.70 15.48
N GLN A 172 10.40 -17.49 15.65
CA GLN A 172 10.40 -18.64 16.55
C GLN A 172 10.10 -18.24 18.01
N ASP A 173 10.57 -17.06 18.47
CA ASP A 173 10.33 -16.59 19.83
C ASP A 173 8.85 -16.34 20.11
N LEU A 174 8.12 -15.82 19.11
CA LEU A 174 6.66 -15.63 19.15
C LEU A 174 5.95 -16.98 19.14
N LEU A 175 6.28 -17.86 18.19
CA LEU A 175 5.62 -19.15 18.00
C LEU A 175 5.82 -20.09 19.20
N ASP A 176 7.05 -20.18 19.73
CA ASP A 176 7.35 -20.97 20.93
C ASP A 176 6.62 -20.41 22.15
N SER A 177 6.56 -19.08 22.29
CA SER A 177 5.82 -18.45 23.39
C SER A 177 4.33 -18.70 23.27
N PHE A 178 3.77 -18.66 22.06
CA PHE A 178 2.37 -18.96 21.78
C PHE A 178 2.02 -20.41 22.18
N LEU A 179 2.79 -21.40 21.71
CA LEU A 179 2.56 -22.81 22.02
C LEU A 179 2.83 -23.15 23.50
N THR A 180 3.72 -22.40 24.16
CA THR A 180 3.95 -22.54 25.60
C THR A 180 2.79 -21.95 26.41
N PHE A 181 2.22 -20.83 25.96
CA PHE A 181 1.08 -20.19 26.61
C PHE A 181 -0.23 -20.99 26.44
N PHE A 182 -0.38 -21.68 25.30
CA PHE A 182 -1.52 -22.55 24.99
C PHE A 182 -1.09 -24.03 24.84
N PRO A 183 -0.80 -24.74 25.95
CA PRO A 183 -0.33 -26.12 25.89
C PRO A 183 -1.30 -27.06 25.17
N GLU A 184 -2.61 -26.81 25.23
CA GLU A 184 -3.62 -27.58 24.51
C GLU A 184 -3.50 -27.48 22.98
N LEU A 185 -3.08 -26.33 22.46
CA LEU A 185 -2.85 -26.14 21.02
C LEU A 185 -1.56 -26.85 20.59
N LYS A 186 -0.54 -26.86 21.46
CA LYS A 186 0.69 -27.62 21.26
C LYS A 186 0.43 -29.12 21.23
N GLU A 187 -0.38 -29.64 22.15
CA GLU A 187 -0.79 -31.05 22.16
C GLU A 187 -1.56 -31.44 20.89
N GLN A 188 -2.34 -30.51 20.33
CA GLN A 188 -3.04 -30.68 19.05
C GLN A 188 -2.13 -30.54 17.82
N SER A 189 -0.85 -30.19 18.00
CA SER A 189 0.13 -29.99 16.93
C SER A 189 -0.35 -29.01 15.85
N VAL A 190 -0.97 -27.90 16.27
CA VAL A 190 -1.54 -26.90 15.35
C VAL A 190 -0.47 -26.27 14.43
N ASP A 191 0.77 -26.21 14.89
CA ASP A 191 1.95 -25.74 14.17
C ASP A 191 2.32 -26.61 12.96
N CYS A 192 1.93 -27.89 13.00
CA CYS A 192 2.17 -28.89 11.96
C CYS A 192 0.89 -29.27 11.20
N ARG A 193 -0.19 -28.50 11.32
CA ARG A 193 -1.46 -28.80 10.66
C ARG A 193 -1.30 -28.74 9.15
N ALA A 194 -1.60 -29.86 8.48
CA ALA A 194 -1.46 -30.00 7.03
C ALA A 194 -2.13 -28.83 6.27
N GLY A 195 -1.34 -28.10 5.50
CA GLY A 195 -1.79 -26.96 4.71
C GLY A 195 -1.72 -25.59 5.40
N LEU A 196 -1.54 -25.58 6.72
CA LEU A 196 -1.52 -24.39 7.59
C LEU A 196 -0.33 -24.41 8.54
N GLU A 197 0.75 -25.11 8.16
CA GLU A 197 1.96 -25.24 8.97
C GLU A 197 2.56 -23.85 9.24
N PHE A 198 3.03 -23.58 10.46
CA PHE A 198 3.61 -22.27 10.78
C PHE A 198 4.82 -21.96 9.90
N GLU A 199 5.66 -22.96 9.62
CA GLU A 199 6.79 -22.81 8.69
C GLU A 199 6.34 -22.45 7.27
N ARG A 200 5.18 -22.97 6.85
CA ARG A 200 4.59 -22.66 5.55
C ARG A 200 4.07 -21.23 5.50
N TRP A 201 3.42 -20.75 6.57
CA TRP A 201 3.02 -19.34 6.69
C TRP A 201 4.20 -18.39 6.50
N LEU A 202 5.35 -18.72 7.09
CA LEU A 202 6.55 -17.90 7.02
C LEU A 202 7.21 -17.91 5.62
N ASN A 203 7.30 -19.08 4.99
CA ASN A 203 8.20 -19.30 3.85
C ASN A 203 7.50 -19.54 2.50
N ALA A 204 6.20 -19.81 2.46
CA ALA A 204 5.48 -20.03 1.20
C ALA A 204 5.21 -18.70 0.48
N THR A 205 5.43 -18.70 -0.83
CA THR A 205 5.04 -17.60 -1.72
C THR A 205 3.53 -17.61 -1.96
N GLY A 206 3.01 -16.53 -2.55
CA GLY A 206 1.60 -16.41 -2.93
C GLY A 206 0.71 -15.89 -1.79
N PRO A 207 -0.60 -16.17 -1.84
CA PRO A 207 -1.58 -15.58 -0.93
C PRO A 207 -1.37 -16.00 0.54
N PRO A 208 -2.05 -15.34 1.49
CA PRO A 208 -2.25 -15.89 2.82
C PRO A 208 -2.84 -17.31 2.75
N LEU A 209 -2.44 -18.19 3.67
CA LEU A 209 -2.97 -19.57 3.67
C LEU A 209 -4.42 -19.63 4.19
N ALA A 210 -4.83 -18.62 4.94
CA ALA A 210 -6.20 -18.39 5.37
C ALA A 210 -6.46 -16.88 5.49
N GLU A 211 -7.67 -16.46 5.15
CA GLU A 211 -8.14 -15.09 5.29
C GLU A 211 -9.21 -14.97 6.37
N PRO A 212 -9.36 -13.79 6.99
CA PRO A 212 -10.41 -13.54 7.98
C PRO A 212 -11.81 -13.67 7.38
N ASP A 213 -12.78 -14.09 8.20
CA ASP A 213 -14.19 -13.99 7.85
C ASP A 213 -14.65 -12.53 7.90
N LEU A 214 -15.03 -11.99 6.75
CA LEU A 214 -15.49 -10.60 6.59
C LEU A 214 -17.02 -10.47 6.55
N SER A 215 -17.76 -11.53 6.91
CA SER A 215 -19.22 -11.59 6.85
C SER A 215 -19.91 -10.46 7.62
N GLN A 216 -19.35 -10.03 8.76
CA GLN A 216 -19.83 -8.91 9.58
C GLN A 216 -19.78 -7.55 8.84
N GLY A 217 -18.95 -7.42 7.80
CA GLY A 217 -18.87 -6.25 6.91
C GLY A 217 -19.88 -6.24 5.76
N SER A 218 -20.70 -7.29 5.61
CA SER A 218 -21.60 -7.46 4.45
C SER A 218 -22.54 -6.27 4.21
N SER A 219 -22.96 -5.57 5.26
CA SER A 219 -23.83 -4.39 5.13
C SER A 219 -23.17 -3.23 4.38
N LEU A 220 -21.83 -3.16 4.40
CA LEU A 220 -21.05 -2.13 3.71
C LEU A 220 -20.46 -2.63 2.39
N THR A 221 -20.08 -3.92 2.31
CA THR A 221 -19.43 -4.47 1.11
C THR A 221 -20.42 -4.94 0.03
N ARG A 222 -21.60 -5.45 0.39
CA ARG A 222 -22.60 -5.89 -0.61
C ARG A 222 -23.11 -4.76 -1.52
N PRO A 223 -23.37 -3.53 -1.04
CA PRO A 223 -23.73 -2.42 -1.91
C PRO A 223 -22.64 -2.10 -2.96
N VAL A 224 -21.36 -2.24 -2.59
CA VAL A 224 -20.23 -2.06 -3.51
C VAL A 224 -20.25 -3.11 -4.61
N GLU A 225 -20.39 -4.39 -4.25
CA GLU A 225 -20.51 -5.49 -5.22
C GLU A 225 -21.71 -5.30 -6.14
N ALA A 226 -22.88 -4.99 -5.57
CA ALA A 226 -24.09 -4.81 -6.36
C ALA A 226 -23.95 -3.66 -7.38
N LEU A 227 -23.37 -2.52 -6.97
CA LEU A 227 -23.15 -1.41 -7.89
C LEU A 227 -22.11 -1.74 -8.97
N PHE A 228 -21.02 -2.40 -8.60
CA PHE A 228 -20.00 -2.86 -9.54
C PHE A 228 -20.61 -3.77 -10.62
N GLN A 229 -21.37 -4.79 -10.21
CA GLN A 229 -22.05 -5.72 -11.13
C GLN A 229 -23.01 -5.02 -12.08
N LEU A 230 -23.72 -3.97 -11.63
CA LEU A 230 -24.60 -3.21 -12.51
C LEU A 230 -23.83 -2.43 -13.58
N TRP A 231 -22.66 -1.88 -13.26
CA TRP A 231 -21.83 -1.15 -14.23
C TRP A 231 -21.05 -2.06 -15.18
N THR A 232 -20.84 -3.32 -14.81
CA THR A 232 -20.17 -4.33 -15.64
C THR A 232 -21.14 -5.31 -16.31
N ALA A 233 -22.45 -5.10 -16.19
CA ALA A 233 -23.45 -5.97 -16.80
C ALA A 233 -23.55 -5.75 -18.32
N GLU A 234 -23.76 -6.84 -19.06
CA GLU A 234 -24.05 -6.82 -20.49
C GLU A 234 -25.49 -7.34 -20.74
N PRO A 235 -26.38 -6.56 -21.40
CA PRO A 235 -26.20 -5.20 -21.92
C PRO A 235 -26.29 -4.11 -20.84
N LEU A 236 -25.55 -3.01 -21.01
CA LEU A 236 -25.44 -1.93 -20.03
C LEU A 236 -26.75 -1.14 -19.84
N ASP A 237 -27.53 -0.90 -20.90
CA ASP A 237 -28.66 0.04 -20.88
C ASP A 237 -29.66 -0.20 -19.72
N GLN A 238 -30.04 -1.45 -19.48
CA GLN A 238 -31.00 -1.80 -18.44
C GLN A 238 -30.40 -1.71 -17.03
N ALA A 239 -29.12 -2.07 -16.90
CA ALA A 239 -28.41 -2.06 -15.63
C ALA A 239 -27.99 -0.64 -15.22
N ALA A 240 -27.56 0.20 -16.16
CA ALA A 240 -27.15 1.58 -15.94
C ALA A 240 -28.30 2.45 -15.38
N ALA A 241 -29.53 2.24 -15.84
CA ALA A 241 -30.70 2.91 -15.26
C ALA A 241 -30.83 2.60 -13.76
N SER A 242 -30.66 1.34 -13.36
CA SER A 242 -30.67 0.94 -11.94
C SER A 242 -29.46 1.48 -11.18
N ALA A 243 -28.27 1.39 -11.78
CA ALA A 243 -27.02 1.87 -11.21
C ALA A 243 -27.06 3.37 -10.89
N SER A 244 -27.57 4.17 -11.83
CA SER A 244 -27.68 5.63 -11.70
C SER A 244 -28.57 6.10 -10.53
N THR A 245 -29.47 5.24 -10.02
CA THR A 245 -30.30 5.54 -8.85
C THR A 245 -29.59 5.33 -7.52
N ILE A 246 -28.44 4.65 -7.52
CA ILE A 246 -27.67 4.37 -6.30
C ILE A 246 -26.90 5.62 -5.90
N ASP A 247 -27.29 6.19 -4.77
CA ASP A 247 -26.66 7.35 -4.15
C ASP A 247 -25.40 6.92 -3.37
N ILE A 248 -24.22 7.19 -3.95
CA ILE A 248 -22.92 6.93 -3.29
C ILE A 248 -22.48 8.09 -2.39
N SER A 249 -23.24 9.19 -2.28
CA SER A 249 -22.82 10.35 -1.46
C SER A 249 -22.79 10.05 0.04
N LYS A 250 -23.44 8.96 0.46
CA LYS A 250 -23.52 8.49 1.85
C LYS A 250 -22.57 7.34 2.15
N TRP A 251 -21.81 6.90 1.14
CA TRP A 251 -20.87 5.81 1.31
C TRP A 251 -19.67 6.27 2.12
N ARG A 252 -19.11 5.32 2.87
CA ARG A 252 -17.81 5.49 3.51
C ARG A 252 -16.71 5.63 2.47
N THR A 253 -15.58 6.23 2.86
CA THR A 253 -14.44 6.40 1.98
C THR A 253 -13.98 5.05 1.45
N PHE A 254 -13.82 4.04 2.33
CA PHE A 254 -13.43 2.71 1.87
C PHE A 254 -14.46 2.09 0.90
N GLN A 255 -15.77 2.25 1.10
CA GLN A 255 -16.76 1.71 0.15
C GLN A 255 -16.59 2.29 -1.26
N THR A 256 -16.44 3.62 -1.35
CA THR A 256 -16.22 4.29 -2.64
C THR A 256 -14.87 3.92 -3.24
N ALA A 257 -13.83 3.78 -2.41
CA ALA A 257 -12.50 3.35 -2.85
C ALA A 257 -12.54 1.91 -3.43
N LEU A 258 -13.14 0.94 -2.72
CA LEU A 258 -13.31 -0.43 -3.24
C LEU A 258 -14.06 -0.45 -4.58
N PHE A 259 -15.12 0.33 -4.71
CA PHE A 259 -15.89 0.39 -5.96
C PHE A 259 -15.04 0.89 -7.13
N LEU A 260 -14.32 2.00 -6.93
CA LEU A 260 -13.46 2.57 -7.97
C LEU A 260 -12.25 1.67 -8.28
N ASP A 261 -11.64 1.04 -7.28
CA ASP A 261 -10.52 0.12 -7.47
C ASP A 261 -10.93 -1.09 -8.33
N ARG A 262 -12.13 -1.64 -8.11
CA ARG A 262 -12.63 -2.75 -8.94
C ARG A 262 -12.91 -2.32 -10.39
N LEU A 263 -13.37 -1.08 -10.61
CA LEU A 263 -13.48 -0.52 -11.95
C LEU A 263 -12.11 -0.26 -12.59
N LEU A 264 -11.11 0.15 -11.80
CA LEU A 264 -9.72 0.30 -12.25
C LEU A 264 -9.10 -1.03 -12.67
N ASP A 265 -9.39 -2.11 -11.94
CA ASP A 265 -8.92 -3.47 -12.26
C ASP A 265 -9.46 -3.98 -13.59
N GLY A 266 -10.64 -3.50 -13.99
CA GLY A 266 -11.26 -3.78 -15.29
C GLY A 266 -10.90 -2.80 -16.40
N SER A 267 -10.09 -1.76 -16.13
CA SER A 267 -9.77 -0.73 -17.14
C SER A 267 -8.77 -1.23 -18.20
N PRO A 268 -8.88 -0.79 -19.47
CA PRO A 268 -9.89 0.14 -19.99
C PRO A 268 -11.29 -0.49 -20.09
N LEU A 269 -12.28 0.26 -19.62
CA LEU A 269 -13.71 0.00 -19.66
C LEU A 269 -14.31 0.43 -21.01
N PRO A 270 -15.47 -0.13 -21.40
CA PRO A 270 -16.21 0.35 -22.57
C PRO A 270 -16.54 1.84 -22.46
N GLN A 271 -16.43 2.57 -23.58
CA GLN A 271 -16.62 4.03 -23.61
C GLN A 271 -18.00 4.47 -23.09
N GLU A 272 -19.04 3.68 -23.36
CA GLU A 272 -20.40 3.89 -22.85
C GLU A 272 -20.51 3.80 -21.33
N VAL A 273 -19.73 2.91 -20.69
CA VAL A 273 -19.66 2.75 -19.24
C VAL A 273 -19.01 3.99 -18.63
N VAL A 274 -17.85 4.40 -19.13
CA VAL A 274 -17.11 5.57 -18.61
C VAL A 274 -17.92 6.87 -18.76
N MET A 275 -18.59 7.04 -19.90
CA MET A 275 -19.48 8.17 -20.13
C MET A 275 -20.64 8.20 -19.13
N SER A 276 -21.28 7.04 -18.89
CA SER A 276 -22.39 6.94 -17.95
C SER A 276 -21.94 7.14 -16.50
N LEU A 277 -20.80 6.56 -16.10
CA LEU A 277 -20.17 6.80 -14.81
C LEU A 277 -19.84 8.29 -14.60
N SER A 278 -19.27 8.96 -15.60
CA SER A 278 -18.95 10.39 -15.51
C SER A 278 -20.23 11.22 -15.33
N ASN A 279 -21.28 10.95 -16.11
CA ASN A 279 -22.56 11.63 -16.00
C ASN A 279 -23.21 11.46 -14.62
N CYS A 280 -23.07 10.28 -14.01
CA CYS A 280 -23.68 9.99 -12.71
C CYS A 280 -22.85 10.53 -11.53
N TYR A 281 -21.52 10.37 -11.57
CA TYR A 281 -20.70 10.49 -10.37
C TYR A 281 -19.55 11.49 -10.47
N SER A 282 -19.10 11.93 -11.65
CA SER A 282 -17.88 12.76 -11.77
C SER A 282 -17.92 14.03 -10.91
N SER A 283 -19.08 14.70 -10.83
CA SER A 283 -19.25 15.90 -10.01
C SER A 283 -19.18 15.61 -8.51
N LEU A 284 -19.74 14.48 -8.08
CA LEU A 284 -19.69 14.05 -6.68
C LEU A 284 -18.27 13.64 -6.30
N LEU A 285 -17.63 12.81 -7.15
CA LEU A 285 -16.27 12.32 -6.94
C LEU A 285 -15.25 13.47 -6.86
N ASP A 286 -15.38 14.53 -7.67
CA ASP A 286 -14.49 15.69 -7.61
C ASP A 286 -14.61 16.51 -6.31
N SER A 287 -15.69 16.32 -5.55
CA SER A 287 -15.90 16.95 -4.23
C SER A 287 -15.45 16.08 -3.05
N MET A 288 -15.10 14.81 -3.30
CA MET A 288 -14.63 13.89 -2.27
C MET A 288 -13.14 14.10 -1.97
N ASN A 289 -12.61 13.38 -0.98
CA ASN A 289 -11.21 13.48 -0.58
C ASN A 289 -10.23 13.00 -1.68
N ALA A 290 -8.94 13.33 -1.54
CA ALA A 290 -7.91 12.96 -2.50
C ALA A 290 -7.81 11.45 -2.78
N GLU A 291 -8.05 10.57 -1.80
CA GLU A 291 -8.03 9.10 -1.98
C GLU A 291 -9.10 8.63 -2.97
N ILE A 292 -10.26 9.27 -3.00
CA ILE A 292 -11.32 8.96 -3.97
C ILE A 292 -11.05 9.64 -5.31
N ARG A 293 -10.64 10.91 -5.27
CA ARG A 293 -10.39 11.68 -6.49
C ARG A 293 -9.31 11.03 -7.35
N ILE A 294 -8.20 10.60 -6.75
CA ILE A 294 -7.11 9.94 -7.51
C ILE A 294 -7.62 8.73 -8.29
N ARG A 295 -8.42 7.86 -7.66
CA ARG A 295 -8.97 6.66 -8.31
C ARG A 295 -9.87 6.98 -9.50
N TRP A 296 -10.79 7.95 -9.34
CA TRP A 296 -11.61 8.41 -10.46
C TRP A 296 -10.75 8.96 -11.60
N LEU A 297 -9.73 9.77 -11.29
CA LEU A 297 -8.86 10.36 -12.29
C LEU A 297 -7.98 9.31 -12.99
N GLN A 298 -7.57 8.26 -12.30
CA GLN A 298 -6.91 7.11 -12.93
C GLN A 298 -7.87 6.39 -13.90
N ILE A 299 -9.16 6.24 -13.57
CA ILE A 299 -10.16 5.71 -14.52
C ILE A 299 -10.22 6.62 -15.74
N VAL A 300 -10.33 7.93 -15.56
CA VAL A 300 -10.36 8.90 -16.67
C VAL A 300 -9.13 8.76 -17.57
N VAL A 301 -7.93 8.66 -16.99
CA VAL A 301 -6.66 8.55 -17.72
C VAL A 301 -6.50 7.21 -18.43
N ARG A 302 -6.75 6.08 -17.74
CA ARG A 302 -6.63 4.73 -18.32
C ARG A 302 -7.64 4.45 -19.44
N ASN A 303 -8.70 5.26 -19.53
CA ASN A 303 -9.75 5.17 -20.53
C ASN A 303 -9.68 6.28 -21.60
N ASP A 304 -8.63 7.11 -21.60
CA ASP A 304 -8.47 8.25 -22.52
C ASP A 304 -9.74 9.15 -22.58
N TYR A 305 -10.42 9.35 -21.45
CA TYR A 305 -11.70 10.04 -21.40
C TYR A 305 -11.55 11.57 -21.34
N TYR A 306 -11.39 12.19 -22.51
CA TYR A 306 -11.15 13.63 -22.68
C TYR A 306 -12.12 14.58 -21.95
N PRO A 307 -13.44 14.34 -21.85
CA PRO A 307 -14.36 15.28 -21.20
C PRO A 307 -13.98 15.64 -19.75
N ASP A 308 -13.42 14.68 -19.01
CA ASP A 308 -13.01 14.87 -17.61
C ASP A 308 -11.51 15.20 -17.45
N LEU A 309 -10.74 15.28 -18.54
CA LEU A 309 -9.29 15.53 -18.47
C LEU A 309 -8.94 16.87 -17.78
N HIS A 310 -9.85 17.85 -17.82
CA HIS A 310 -9.69 19.11 -17.11
C HIS A 310 -9.65 18.93 -15.57
N ARG A 311 -10.30 17.89 -15.02
CA ARG A 311 -10.25 17.55 -13.60
C ARG A 311 -8.89 16.97 -13.21
N VAL A 312 -8.30 16.16 -14.10
CA VAL A 312 -6.92 15.63 -13.94
C VAL A 312 -5.93 16.77 -13.79
N ARG A 313 -6.01 17.78 -14.66
CA ARG A 313 -5.16 18.99 -14.59
C ARG A 313 -5.32 19.71 -13.26
N ARG A 314 -6.56 20.04 -12.89
CA ARG A 314 -6.87 20.76 -11.65
C ARG A 314 -6.34 20.01 -10.43
N PHE A 315 -6.48 18.69 -10.40
CA PHE A 315 -5.97 17.86 -9.31
C PHE A 315 -4.44 17.97 -9.20
N LEU A 316 -3.71 17.76 -10.30
CA LEU A 316 -2.25 17.86 -10.34
C LEU A 316 -1.71 19.28 -10.05
N GLU A 317 -2.47 20.33 -10.38
CA GLU A 317 -2.13 21.71 -10.02
C GLU A 317 -2.30 22.00 -8.52
N SER A 318 -3.23 21.30 -7.86
CA SER A 318 -3.54 21.49 -6.44
C SER A 318 -2.73 20.58 -5.52
N GLN A 319 -2.43 19.36 -5.96
CA GLN A 319 -1.87 18.31 -5.12
C GLN A 319 -0.34 18.23 -5.25
N MET A 320 0.33 18.10 -4.12
CA MET A 320 1.79 18.06 -4.02
C MET A 320 2.32 16.80 -3.34
N SER A 321 1.42 15.92 -2.89
CA SER A 321 1.76 14.64 -2.31
C SER A 321 2.24 13.66 -3.37
N ARG A 322 3.35 12.98 -3.06
CA ARG A 322 3.87 11.90 -3.92
C ARG A 322 2.85 10.77 -4.10
N MET A 323 2.05 10.49 -3.06
CA MET A 323 1.06 9.41 -3.02
C MET A 323 0.05 9.51 -4.16
N TYR A 324 -0.37 10.74 -4.49
CA TYR A 324 -1.40 10.96 -5.50
C TYR A 324 -0.81 11.38 -6.85
N THR A 325 0.35 12.03 -6.85
CA THR A 325 0.96 12.52 -8.10
C THR A 325 1.67 11.42 -8.86
N ILE A 326 2.44 10.54 -8.20
CA ILE A 326 3.21 9.50 -8.88
C ILE A 326 2.30 8.55 -9.69
N PRO A 327 1.28 7.91 -9.11
CA PRO A 327 0.45 6.94 -9.85
C PRO A 327 -0.24 7.57 -11.07
N LEU A 328 -0.68 8.83 -10.94
CA LEU A 328 -1.36 9.53 -12.02
C LEU A 328 -0.39 9.88 -13.17
N TYR A 329 0.84 10.30 -12.86
CA TYR A 329 1.87 10.52 -13.87
C TYR A 329 2.29 9.22 -14.56
N GLU A 330 2.36 8.09 -13.84
CA GLU A 330 2.64 6.78 -14.41
C GLU A 330 1.54 6.35 -15.40
N ASP A 331 0.26 6.47 -15.02
CA ASP A 331 -0.86 6.17 -15.90
C ASP A 331 -0.86 7.09 -17.15
N LEU A 332 -0.64 8.40 -16.96
CA LEU A 332 -0.58 9.38 -18.06
C LEU A 332 0.55 9.09 -19.05
N CYS A 333 1.69 8.61 -18.58
CA CYS A 333 2.86 8.33 -19.40
C CYS A 333 2.83 6.94 -20.05
N THR A 334 2.06 6.01 -19.48
CA THR A 334 1.81 4.69 -20.06
C THR A 334 0.79 4.78 -21.21
N GLY A 335 -0.20 5.67 -21.10
CA GLY A 335 -1.23 5.90 -22.10
C GLY A 335 -0.89 6.95 -23.18
N ALA A 336 -1.92 7.45 -23.87
CA ALA A 336 -1.77 8.42 -24.96
C ALA A 336 -1.56 9.89 -24.48
N LEU A 337 -1.59 10.13 -23.16
CA LEU A 337 -1.67 11.46 -22.56
C LEU A 337 -0.32 12.01 -22.07
N LYS A 338 0.80 11.47 -22.54
CA LYS A 338 2.15 11.92 -22.16
C LYS A 338 2.43 13.39 -22.46
N SER A 339 1.91 13.92 -23.58
CA SER A 339 2.05 15.35 -23.92
C SER A 339 1.32 16.26 -22.93
N PHE A 340 0.12 15.85 -22.50
CA PHE A 340 -0.63 16.52 -21.43
C PHE A 340 0.14 16.47 -20.10
N ALA A 341 0.73 15.32 -19.75
CA ALA A 341 1.55 15.17 -18.55
C ALA A 341 2.76 16.13 -18.55
N LEU A 342 3.47 16.23 -19.68
CA LEU A 342 4.58 17.17 -19.84
C LEU A 342 4.13 18.61 -19.61
N GLU A 343 3.02 19.03 -20.22
CA GLU A 343 2.49 20.39 -20.08
C GLU A 343 2.18 20.74 -18.61
N VAL A 344 1.46 19.86 -17.91
CA VAL A 344 1.09 20.05 -16.49
C VAL A 344 2.35 20.05 -15.61
N PHE A 345 3.32 19.17 -15.89
CA PHE A 345 4.58 19.14 -15.16
C PHE A 345 5.36 20.44 -15.32
N TYR A 346 5.46 20.99 -16.54
CA TYR A 346 6.16 22.26 -16.77
C TYR A 346 5.54 23.42 -15.98
N GLN A 347 4.22 23.43 -15.82
CA GLN A 347 3.48 24.45 -15.07
C GLN A 347 3.62 24.29 -13.54
N THR A 348 3.79 23.07 -13.05
CA THR A 348 3.74 22.76 -11.60
C THR A 348 5.10 22.46 -10.98
N GLN A 349 6.12 22.12 -11.76
CA GLN A 349 7.42 21.62 -11.29
C GLN A 349 8.08 22.52 -10.23
N GLY A 350 7.96 23.84 -10.36
CA GLY A 350 8.57 24.81 -9.43
C GLY A 350 8.04 24.70 -8.00
N ARG A 351 6.81 24.20 -7.82
CA ARG A 351 6.18 23.98 -6.52
C ARG A 351 6.57 22.62 -5.93
N LEU A 352 6.79 21.61 -6.77
CA LEU A 352 7.09 20.24 -6.32
C LEU A 352 8.39 20.17 -5.53
N HIS A 353 8.39 19.34 -4.49
CA HIS A 353 9.60 19.00 -3.74
C HIS A 353 10.68 18.39 -4.67
N PRO A 354 11.97 18.69 -4.48
CA PRO A 354 13.03 18.26 -5.40
C PRO A 354 13.06 16.76 -5.70
N ASN A 355 12.81 15.91 -4.69
CA ASN A 355 12.79 14.46 -4.89
C ASN A 355 11.59 14.02 -5.75
N LEU A 356 10.38 14.51 -5.45
CA LEU A 356 9.19 14.20 -6.23
C LEU A 356 9.34 14.72 -7.67
N ARG A 357 9.88 15.92 -7.85
CA ARG A 357 10.19 16.48 -9.17
C ARG A 357 11.12 15.56 -9.96
N ARG A 358 12.20 15.07 -9.34
CA ARG A 358 13.15 14.15 -9.97
C ARG A 358 12.47 12.83 -10.37
N THR A 359 11.64 12.26 -9.49
CA THR A 359 10.87 11.04 -9.79
C THR A 359 9.93 11.24 -10.98
N ILE A 360 9.16 12.34 -11.01
CA ILE A 360 8.26 12.63 -12.13
C ILE A 360 9.05 12.89 -13.43
N GLN A 361 10.22 13.55 -13.37
CA GLN A 361 11.11 13.70 -14.53
C GLN A 361 11.58 12.34 -15.06
N GLN A 362 11.91 11.41 -14.18
CA GLN A 362 12.27 10.05 -14.57
C GLN A 362 11.10 9.35 -15.27
N ILE A 363 9.88 9.41 -14.71
CA ILE A 363 8.66 8.85 -15.32
C ILE A 363 8.43 9.46 -16.72
N LEU A 364 8.55 10.78 -16.87
CA LEU A 364 8.38 11.47 -18.15
C LEU A 364 9.47 11.12 -19.17
N SER A 365 10.69 10.83 -18.72
CA SER A 365 11.80 10.42 -19.60
C SER A 365 11.68 8.96 -20.06
N GLN A 366 11.09 8.09 -19.24
CA GLN A 366 10.80 6.71 -19.59
C GLN A 366 9.70 6.69 -20.68
N GLY A 367 10.04 6.16 -21.85
CA GLY A 367 9.18 6.20 -23.06
C GLY A 367 9.88 6.69 -24.33
N LEU A 368 11.19 6.96 -24.30
CA LEU A 368 12.05 6.84 -25.48
C LEU A 368 12.63 5.43 -25.49
N GLY A 369 12.05 4.51 -26.29
CA GLY A 369 12.70 3.25 -26.64
C GLY A 369 14.00 3.49 -27.43
N PRO A 370 14.88 2.49 -27.56
CA PRO A 370 16.31 2.69 -27.78
C PRO A 370 16.57 3.26 -29.17
N SER A 371 16.96 4.52 -29.23
CA SER A 371 17.61 5.09 -30.41
C SER A 371 19.10 4.94 -30.19
N ALA A 372 19.74 4.26 -31.15
CA ALA A 372 21.18 4.04 -31.22
C ALA A 372 21.99 5.24 -30.73
N GLU A 373 22.93 4.99 -29.83
CA GLU A 373 24.04 5.91 -29.62
C GLU A 373 24.70 6.20 -30.97
N PRO A 374 24.95 7.47 -31.34
CA PRO A 374 25.89 7.74 -32.40
C PRO A 374 27.27 7.35 -31.88
N SER A 375 27.85 6.35 -32.54
CA SER A 375 29.25 5.96 -32.40
C SER A 375 30.15 7.18 -32.56
N VAL A 376 30.75 7.63 -31.47
CA VAL A 376 31.87 8.57 -31.52
C VAL A 376 33.14 7.74 -31.65
N GLU A 377 33.74 7.84 -32.84
CA GLU A 377 35.02 7.22 -33.18
C GLU A 377 36.10 7.57 -32.15
N GLN A 378 36.85 6.53 -31.76
CA GLN A 378 38.09 6.65 -31.01
C GLN A 378 39.15 7.40 -31.84
N GLY A 379 39.52 8.60 -31.40
CA GLY A 379 40.73 9.29 -31.82
C GLY A 379 41.74 9.31 -30.68
N SER A 380 42.78 8.48 -30.78
CA SER A 380 43.92 8.45 -29.87
C SER A 380 44.83 9.68 -30.04
N ALA A 381 45.18 10.36 -28.95
CA ALA A 381 46.48 11.03 -28.77
C ALA A 381 46.65 11.43 -27.29
N GLY A 382 47.76 11.00 -26.69
CA GLY A 382 48.11 11.26 -25.29
C GLY A 382 48.91 12.54 -25.05
N ALA A 383 49.04 12.91 -23.76
CA ALA A 383 50.27 13.30 -23.06
C ALA A 383 49.95 14.14 -21.80
N ASP A 384 50.43 13.65 -20.65
CA ASP A 384 50.99 14.31 -19.46
C ASP A 384 50.46 15.67 -18.95
N SER A 385 50.04 15.72 -17.68
CA SER A 385 50.76 16.46 -16.60
C SER A 385 50.07 16.36 -15.22
N GLU A 386 50.89 16.54 -14.18
CA GLU A 386 50.75 16.21 -12.75
C GLU A 386 49.79 17.06 -11.88
N ALA A 387 49.47 16.46 -10.71
CA ALA A 387 49.40 17.01 -9.34
C ALA A 387 48.11 17.65 -8.74
N ASP A 388 47.66 16.98 -7.66
CA ASP A 388 47.11 17.41 -6.35
C ASP A 388 45.88 18.35 -6.23
N ALA A 389 44.80 17.84 -5.62
CA ALA A 389 44.51 18.06 -4.18
C ALA A 389 43.13 17.50 -3.75
N ASP A 390 43.10 16.96 -2.54
CA ASP A 390 41.99 16.31 -1.81
C ASP A 390 40.63 17.03 -1.77
N THR A 391 39.55 16.29 -2.04
CA THR A 391 38.28 16.36 -1.27
C THR A 391 37.46 15.07 -1.51
N PRO A 392 37.09 14.27 -0.49
CA PRO A 392 36.29 13.08 -0.73
C PRO A 392 34.81 13.45 -0.91
N ALA A 393 34.40 13.64 -2.16
CA ALA A 393 33.01 13.61 -2.55
C ALA A 393 32.54 12.14 -2.58
N LEU A 394 31.52 11.82 -1.77
CA LEU A 394 30.80 10.55 -1.80
C LEU A 394 30.15 10.34 -3.18
N LEU A 395 30.89 9.70 -4.08
CA LEU A 395 30.40 9.17 -5.34
C LEU A 395 29.62 7.88 -5.05
N LEU A 396 28.30 7.97 -5.10
CA LEU A 396 27.43 6.81 -5.23
C LEU A 396 27.59 6.28 -6.66
N GLY A 397 28.28 5.16 -6.80
CA GLY A 397 28.41 4.43 -8.07
C GLY A 397 27.08 3.74 -8.41
N ASP A 398 26.48 4.19 -9.50
CA ASP A 398 25.40 3.52 -10.22
C ASP A 398 26.01 2.40 -11.07
N GLU A 399 25.60 1.16 -10.83
CA GLU A 399 25.46 0.12 -11.86
C GLU A 399 24.61 -1.03 -11.27
N ALA A 400 23.33 -1.08 -11.64
CA ALA A 400 22.46 -2.23 -11.39
C ALA A 400 22.17 -2.92 -12.74
N PRO A 401 22.24 -4.26 -12.81
CA PRO A 401 22.00 -4.98 -14.05
C PRO A 401 20.51 -4.98 -14.42
N SER A 402 20.29 -5.14 -15.72
CA SER A 402 19.04 -5.03 -16.46
C SER A 402 17.83 -5.81 -15.91
N SER A 403 16.65 -5.25 -16.20
CA SER A 403 15.33 -5.89 -16.23
C SER A 403 14.73 -6.40 -14.91
N ALA A 404 14.85 -5.64 -13.83
CA ALA A 404 13.95 -5.76 -12.69
C ALA A 404 12.85 -4.69 -12.80
N ILE A 405 11.59 -5.12 -12.87
CA ILE A 405 10.44 -4.26 -12.56
C ILE A 405 10.71 -3.75 -11.14
N SER A 406 11.11 -2.48 -11.05
CA SER A 406 11.27 -1.81 -9.76
C SER A 406 9.94 -1.97 -9.04
N LEU A 407 9.95 -2.68 -7.91
CA LEU A 407 8.89 -2.64 -6.89
C LEU A 407 8.79 -1.19 -6.40
N ARG A 408 8.24 -0.30 -7.24
CA ARG A 408 8.09 1.11 -6.95
C ARG A 408 6.94 1.21 -5.97
N ASP A 409 7.27 1.60 -4.75
CA ASP A 409 6.39 2.26 -3.78
C ASP A 409 4.92 1.87 -3.96
N VAL A 410 4.58 0.60 -3.67
CA VAL A 410 3.18 0.29 -3.40
C VAL A 410 2.87 1.13 -2.18
N ASN A 411 2.07 2.18 -2.38
CA ASN A 411 1.65 3.04 -1.32
C ASN A 411 0.89 2.16 -0.33
N VAL A 412 1.56 1.69 0.73
CA VAL A 412 0.97 0.71 1.66
C VAL A 412 -0.28 1.29 2.32
N SER A 413 -0.45 2.62 2.29
CA SER A 413 -1.68 3.28 2.71
C SER A 413 -2.78 3.34 1.65
N ALA A 414 -2.56 3.14 0.34
CA ALA A 414 -3.57 3.35 -0.71
C ALA A 414 -3.80 2.15 -1.63
#